data_AF-A0A6A5TQH4-F1
#
_entry.id   AF-A0A6A5TQH4-F1
#
_cell.length_a   1.000
_cell.length_b   1.000
_cell.length_c   1.000
_cell.angle_alpha   90.00
_cell.angle_beta   90.00
_cell.angle_gamma   90.00
#
_symmetry.space_group_name_H-M   'P 1'
#
loop_
_entity.id
_entity.type
_entity.pdbx_description
1 polymer ?
#
loop_
_entity_poly.entity_id
_entity_poly.type
_entity_poly.pdbx_seq_one_letter_code
_entity_poly.pdbx_strand_id
1 'polypeptide(L)' 'GLSMDKAVITVSKEQDHCPSLMYVALLRVKTVNSLMFKDVFSYQRLKQKRSKVLEMREWDIRRRARHHVIVQQTIF' A
#
# COMPACT_ATOMS: atom_id res chain seq x y z
N GLY A 1 -2.75 -9.71 -15.92
CA GLY A 1 -3.06 -8.29 -15.66
C GLY A 1 -3.29 -7.60 -16.98
N LEU A 2 -4.23 -6.67 -17.05
CA LEU A 2 -4.54 -5.94 -18.30
C LEU A 2 -3.41 -4.96 -18.65
N SER A 3 -3.22 -4.71 -19.95
CA SER A 3 -2.35 -3.64 -20.46
C SER A 3 -3.20 -2.74 -21.34
N MET A 4 -3.06 -1.43 -21.17
CA MET A 4 -3.84 -0.41 -21.83
C MET A 4 -2.89 0.49 -22.63
N ASP A 5 -3.28 0.84 -23.85
CA ASP A 5 -2.52 1.82 -24.63
C ASP A 5 -2.82 3.24 -24.18
N LYS A 6 -4.07 3.54 -23.80
CA LYS A 6 -4.51 4.83 -23.24
C LYS A 6 -5.49 4.60 -22.09
N ALA A 7 -5.45 5.46 -21.07
CA ALA A 7 -6.41 5.40 -19.97
C ALA A 7 -6.71 6.77 -19.36
N VAL A 8 -7.95 6.93 -18.91
CA VAL A 8 -8.39 8.05 -18.07
C VAL A 8 -8.66 7.51 -16.68
N ILE A 9 -7.87 7.95 -15.69
CA ILE A 9 -8.03 7.54 -14.29
C ILE A 9 -8.93 8.55 -13.58
N THR A 10 -9.99 8.05 -12.95
CA THR A 10 -10.81 8.84 -12.02
C THR A 10 -10.30 8.64 -10.60
N VAL A 11 -10.07 9.73 -9.88
CA VAL A 11 -9.40 9.69 -8.57
C VAL A 11 -10.39 10.10 -7.47
N SER A 12 -11.44 9.29 -7.27
CA SER A 12 -12.40 9.52 -6.19
C SER A 12 -11.84 9.10 -4.83
N LYS A 13 -12.04 9.94 -3.81
CA LYS A 13 -11.72 9.59 -2.40
C LYS A 13 -12.42 8.32 -1.94
N GLU A 14 -13.62 8.08 -2.45
CA GLU A 14 -14.45 6.93 -2.08
C GLU A 14 -13.93 5.61 -2.66
N GLN A 15 -13.16 5.62 -3.75
CA GLN A 15 -12.72 4.39 -4.45
C GLN A 15 -11.31 3.91 -4.05
N ASP A 16 -10.64 4.60 -3.12
CA ASP A 16 -9.26 4.32 -2.69
C ASP A 16 -9.23 3.24 -1.59
N HIS A 17 -9.92 2.12 -1.81
CA HIS A 17 -10.14 1.06 -0.81
C HIS A 17 -8.91 0.17 -0.57
N CYS A 18 -7.96 0.12 -1.51
CA CYS A 18 -6.80 -0.76 -1.46
C CYS A 18 -5.49 0.03 -1.54
N PRO A 19 -4.54 -0.19 -0.61
CA PRO A 19 -3.22 0.42 -0.69
C PRO A 19 -2.55 0.09 -2.02
N SER A 20 -1.96 1.09 -2.67
CA SER A 20 -1.26 0.94 -3.95
C SER A 20 -2.15 0.60 -5.15
N LEU A 21 -3.48 0.68 -5.04
CA LEU A 21 -4.37 0.51 -6.20
C LEU A 21 -4.05 1.51 -7.30
N MET A 22 -3.81 2.77 -6.91
CA MET A 22 -3.37 3.82 -7.82
C MET A 22 -2.09 3.44 -8.55
N TYR A 23 -1.09 2.92 -7.83
CA TYR A 23 0.16 2.46 -8.43
C TYR A 23 -0.07 1.35 -9.46
N VAL A 24 -0.90 0.37 -9.12
CA VAL A 24 -1.24 -0.72 -10.04
C VAL A 24 -1.97 -0.21 -11.28
N ALA A 25 -2.85 0.79 -11.14
CA ALA A 25 -3.56 1.40 -12.26
C ALA A 25 -2.61 2.17 -13.21
N LEU A 26 -1.66 2.92 -12.66
CA LEU A 26 -0.65 3.65 -13.43
C LEU A 26 0.22 2.71 -14.26
N LEU A 27 0.61 1.56 -13.70
CA LEU A 27 1.41 0.55 -14.40
C LEU A 27 0.68 -0.17 -15.55
N ARG A 28 -0.63 0.05 -15.72
CA ARG A 28 -1.37 -0.54 -16.85
C ARG A 28 -1.14 0.22 -18.15
N VAL A 29 -0.68 1.47 -18.10
CA VAL A 29 -0.46 2.31 -19.28
C VAL A 29 1.02 2.32 -19.65
N LYS A 30 1.33 2.10 -20.92
CA LYS A 30 2.72 2.00 -21.40
C LYS A 30 3.49 3.32 -21.35
N THR A 31 2.81 4.45 -21.52
CA THR A 31 3.44 5.78 -21.60
C THR A 31 2.66 6.81 -20.80
N VAL A 32 3.37 7.75 -20.17
CA VAL A 32 2.77 8.82 -19.37
C VAL A 32 1.89 9.74 -20.22
N ASN A 33 2.27 9.99 -21.48
CA ASN A 33 1.48 10.82 -22.40
C ASN A 33 0.10 10.21 -22.74
N SER A 34 -0.05 8.91 -22.52
CA SER A 34 -1.30 8.18 -22.77
C SER A 34 -2.16 8.05 -21.51
N LEU A 35 -1.73 8.68 -20.42
CA LEU A 35 -2.40 8.68 -19.14
C LEU A 35 -3.02 10.06 -18.88
N MET A 36 -4.30 10.08 -18.58
CA MET A 36 -5.01 11.29 -18.16
C MET A 36 -5.67 11.06 -16.81
N PHE A 37 -5.82 12.14 -16.03
CA PHE A 37 -6.59 12.14 -14.81
C PHE A 37 -7.83 13.00 -14.98
N LYS A 38 -8.99 12.47 -14.58
CA LYS A 38 -10.24 13.23 -14.58
C LYS A 38 -10.21 14.38 -13.58
N ASP A 39 -9.58 14.14 -12.44
CA ASP A 39 -9.42 15.08 -11.33
C ASP A 39 -7.95 15.41 -11.10
N VAL A 40 -7.67 16.46 -10.32
CA VAL A 40 -6.29 16.82 -9.97
C VAL A 40 -5.62 15.66 -9.23
N PHE A 41 -4.51 15.16 -9.79
CA PHE A 41 -3.72 14.10 -9.18
C PHE A 41 -2.89 14.64 -8.00
N SER A 42 -2.87 13.89 -6.88
CA SER A 42 -2.03 14.20 -5.72
C SER A 42 -1.06 13.07 -5.44
N TYR A 43 0.23 13.38 -5.45
CA TYR A 43 1.30 12.43 -5.12
C TYR A 43 1.15 11.82 -3.71
N GLN A 44 0.48 12.52 -2.79
CA GLN A 44 0.21 11.97 -1.45
C GLN A 44 -0.57 10.66 -1.47
N ARG A 45 -1.32 10.37 -2.54
CA ARG A 45 -2.06 9.11 -2.73
C ARG A 45 -1.16 7.92 -3.03
N LEU A 46 0.05 8.15 -3.53
CA LEU A 46 1.04 7.10 -3.74
C LEU A 46 1.82 6.76 -2.47
N LYS A 47 1.72 7.58 -1.42
CA LYS A 47 2.35 7.24 -0.14
C LYS A 47 1.68 5.98 0.41
N GLN A 48 2.48 4.96 0.69
CA GLN A 48 2.01 3.78 1.39
C GLN A 48 1.41 4.19 2.73
N LYS A 49 0.11 3.96 2.88
CA LYS A 49 -0.52 3.95 4.19
C LYS A 49 -0.07 2.67 4.89
N ARG A 50 0.26 2.78 6.18
CA ARG A 50 0.47 1.59 7.00
C ARG A 50 -0.81 0.76 6.96
N SER A 51 -0.67 -0.49 6.55
CA SER A 51 -1.77 -1.44 6.62
C SER A 51 -1.95 -1.86 8.08
N LYS A 52 -3.19 -1.91 8.54
CA LYS A 52 -3.55 -2.42 9.87
C LYS A 52 -3.00 -3.83 10.10
N VAL A 53 -2.91 -4.65 9.06
CA VAL A 53 -2.29 -5.99 9.11
C VAL A 53 -0.79 -5.90 9.39
N LEU A 54 -0.10 -4.94 8.76
CA LEU A 54 1.32 -4.71 8.95
C LEU A 54 1.60 -4.22 10.37
N GLU A 55 0.76 -3.32 10.90
CA GLU A 55 0.81 -2.90 12.29
C GLU A 55 0.61 -4.09 13.24
N MET A 56 -0.46 -4.86 13.08
CA MET A 56 -0.74 -6.05 13.90
C MET A 56 0.43 -7.05 13.86
N ARG A 57 1.07 -7.23 12.70
CA ARG A 57 2.24 -8.09 12.54
C ARG A 57 3.46 -7.54 13.27
N GLU A 58 3.74 -6.25 13.20
CA GLU A 58 4.82 -5.60 13.97
C GLU A 58 4.58 -5.75 15.49
N TRP A 59 3.33 -5.56 15.93
CA TRP A 59 2.93 -5.75 17.33
C TRP A 59 3.18 -7.17 17.81
N ASP A 60 2.83 -8.17 17.00
CA ASP A 60 3.03 -9.57 17.32
C ASP A 60 4.52 -9.95 17.35
N ILE A 61 5.32 -9.46 16.40
CA ILE A 61 6.79 -9.64 16.41
C ILE A 61 7.39 -9.08 17.71
N ARG A 62 7.01 -7.86 18.11
CA ARG A 62 7.47 -7.25 19.37
C ARG A 62 7.00 -8.04 20.59
N ARG A 63 5.77 -8.58 20.56
CA ARG A 63 5.25 -9.45 21.64
C ARG A 63 6.11 -10.70 21.77
N ARG A 64 6.39 -11.42 20.67
CA ARG A 64 7.21 -12.64 20.69
C ARG A 64 8.64 -12.38 21.14
N ALA A 65 9.26 -11.29 20.71
CA ALA A 65 10.59 -10.90 21.15
C ALA A 65 10.67 -10.74 22.69
N ARG A 66 9.66 -10.10 23.30
CA ARG A 66 9.57 -9.98 24.76
C ARG A 66 9.40 -11.33 25.46
N HIS A 67 8.60 -12.25 24.90
CA HIS A 67 8.42 -13.58 25.50
C HIS A 67 9.68 -14.44 25.38
N HIS A 68 10.43 -14.33 24.28
CA HIS A 68 11.71 -15.04 24.13
C HIS A 68 12.78 -14.59 25.14
N VAL A 69 12.83 -13.29 25.47
CA VAL A 69 13.77 -12.76 26.48
C VAL A 69 13.39 -13.22 27.90
N ILE A 70 12.10 -13.22 28.23
CA ILE A 70 11.60 -13.62 29.56
C ILE A 70 11.83 -15.13 29.79
N VAL A 71 11.58 -15.97 28.79
CA VAL A 71 11.78 -17.42 28.91
C VAL A 71 13.26 -17.77 29.06
N GLN A 72 14.17 -17.06 28.37
CA GLN A 72 15.61 -17.29 28.55
C GLN A 72 16.11 -16.87 29.94
N GLN A 73 15.61 -15.78 30.53
CA GLN A 73 16.01 -15.37 31.89
C GLN A 73 15.43 -16.24 33.01
N THR A 74 14.36 -17.00 32.74
CA THR A 74 13.71 -17.86 33.76
C THR A 74 14.30 -19.28 33.78
N ILE A 75 15.10 -19.66 32.78
CA ILE A 75 15.71 -20.99 32.64
C ILE A 75 17.19 -21.01 33.10
N PHE A 76 17.74 -19.85 33.51
CA PHE A 76 19.05 -19.76 34.16
C PHE A 76 18.91 -19.53 35.67
#